data_AF-F8BYD7-F1
#
_entry.id   AF-F8BYD7-F1
#
_cell.length_a   1.000
_cell.length_b   1.000
_cell.length_c   1.000
_cell.angle_alpha   90.00
_cell.angle_beta   90.00
_cell.angle_gamma   90.00
#
_symmetry.space_group_name_H-M   'P 1'
#
loop_
_entity.id
_entity.type
_entity.pdbx_description
1 polymer ?
#
loop_
_entity_poly.entity_id
_entity_poly.type
_entity_poly.pdbx_seq_one_letter_code
_entity_poly.pdbx_strand_id
1 'polypeptide(L)'
;MLNDTWSKDYRVEWHYIAPGRPMQNGYVGSFNGRMRDELLNETLFFGLDHARSAIADWVADFNTARPHSSLGYQTPAAYAEVLTATGSSAAQDDGSAPLPVAYPAPNGVTEKAEALIAAG
;
A
#
# COMPACT_ATOMS: atom_id res chain seq x y z
N MET A 1 -4.05 19.43 -2.25
CA MET A 1 -3.41 19.06 -0.97
C MET A 1 -4.46 18.50 -0.01
N LEU A 2 -5.05 17.32 -0.28
CA LEU A 2 -6.14 16.77 0.56
C LEU A 2 -5.69 15.63 1.51
N ASN A 3 -4.44 15.16 1.44
CA ASN A 3 -4.01 13.92 2.11
C ASN A 3 -3.13 14.11 3.36
N ASP A 4 -2.63 15.32 3.62
CA ASP A 4 -1.66 15.55 4.71
C ASP A 4 -2.34 15.59 6.08
N THR A 5 -3.57 16.13 6.17
CA THR A 5 -4.29 16.24 7.44
C THR A 5 -4.71 14.89 7.99
N TRP A 6 -5.27 14.00 7.15
CA TRP A 6 -5.70 12.67 7.60
C TRP A 6 -4.53 11.83 8.15
N SER A 7 -3.41 11.78 7.44
CA SER A 7 -2.25 11.00 7.91
C SER A 7 -1.67 11.54 9.22
N LYS A 8 -1.66 12.87 9.41
CA LYS A 8 -1.26 13.49 10.67
C LYS A 8 -2.23 13.16 11.81
N ASP A 9 -3.53 13.26 11.56
CA ASP A 9 -4.57 12.98 12.57
C ASP A 9 -4.50 11.53 13.08
N TYR A 10 -4.22 10.59 12.18
CA TYR A 10 -4.11 9.17 12.49
C TYR A 10 -2.67 8.70 12.78
N ARG A 11 -1.69 9.62 12.80
CA ARG A 11 -0.25 9.33 13.01
C ARG A 11 0.29 8.23 12.09
N VAL A 12 -0.13 8.26 10.83
CA VAL A 12 0.36 7.34 9.79
C VAL A 12 1.50 8.02 9.05
N GLU A 13 2.72 7.51 9.17
CA GLU A 13 3.89 8.05 8.46
C GLU A 13 3.86 7.72 6.96
N TRP A 14 4.33 8.66 6.13
CA TRP A 14 4.48 8.46 4.69
C TRP A 14 5.90 8.03 4.35
N HIS A 15 6.03 6.88 3.70
CA HIS A 15 7.31 6.39 3.19
C HIS A 15 7.27 6.30 1.66
N TYR A 16 8.15 7.04 1.00
CA TYR A 16 8.37 6.90 -0.43
C TYR A 16 9.26 5.68 -0.71
N ILE A 17 9.03 5.03 -1.85
CA ILE A 17 9.94 4.02 -2.38
C ILE A 17 11.28 4.70 -2.65
N ALA A 18 12.36 4.13 -2.12
CA ALA A 18 13.69 4.63 -2.33
C ALA A 18 14.09 4.51 -3.82
N PRO A 19 14.77 5.52 -4.40
CA PRO A 19 15.29 5.43 -5.75
C PRO A 19 16.12 4.16 -5.96
N GLY A 20 15.85 3.42 -7.04
CA GLY A 20 16.54 2.17 -7.35
C GLY A 20 16.16 0.95 -6.50
N ARG A 21 15.08 1.03 -5.70
CA ARG A 21 14.58 -0.10 -4.87
C ARG A 21 13.17 -0.55 -5.29
N PRO A 22 12.99 -1.10 -6.51
CA PRO A 22 11.66 -1.48 -7.02
C PRO A 22 10.95 -2.54 -6.17
N MET A 23 11.70 -3.36 -5.43
CA MET A 23 11.15 -4.44 -4.61
C MET A 23 10.42 -3.96 -3.34
N GLN A 24 10.59 -2.70 -2.90
CA GLN A 24 9.88 -2.18 -1.72
C GLN A 24 8.36 -2.16 -1.90
N ASN A 25 7.87 -2.18 -3.15
CA ASN A 25 6.45 -2.26 -3.48
C ASN A 25 6.02 -3.66 -3.96
N GLY A 26 6.87 -4.68 -3.79
CA GLY A 26 6.68 -6.00 -4.41
C GLY A 26 5.39 -6.68 -3.96
N TYR A 27 5.03 -6.58 -2.68
CA TYR A 27 3.84 -7.21 -2.13
C TYR A 27 2.54 -6.65 -2.73
N VAL A 28 2.35 -5.33 -2.69
CA VAL A 28 1.15 -4.69 -3.26
C VAL A 28 1.13 -4.81 -4.79
N GLY A 29 2.31 -4.83 -5.44
CA GLY A 29 2.42 -5.11 -6.87
C GLY A 29 1.89 -6.52 -7.22
N SER A 30 2.31 -7.54 -6.46
CA SER A 30 1.82 -8.91 -6.65
C SER A 30 0.32 -9.03 -6.37
N PHE A 31 -0.17 -8.40 -5.31
CA PHE A 31 -1.60 -8.35 -4.97
C PHE A 31 -2.42 -7.73 -6.11
N ASN A 32 -2.02 -6.54 -6.58
CA ASN A 32 -2.71 -5.83 -7.66
C ASN A 32 -2.68 -6.60 -8.98
N GLY A 33 -1.57 -7.29 -9.28
CA GLY A 33 -1.49 -8.17 -10.44
C GLY A 33 -2.53 -9.29 -10.35
N ARG A 34 -2.60 -9.97 -9.21
CA ARG A 34 -3.55 -11.07 -9.00
C ARG A 34 -5.01 -10.63 -9.08
N MET A 35 -5.37 -9.52 -8.45
CA MET A 35 -6.73 -8.96 -8.55
C MET A 35 -7.10 -8.65 -10.01
N ARG A 36 -6.13 -8.14 -10.78
CA ARG A 36 -6.38 -7.86 -12.20
C ARG A 36 -6.63 -9.14 -12.98
N ASP A 37 -5.76 -10.13 -12.82
CA ASP A 37 -5.79 -11.36 -13.60
C ASP A 37 -6.97 -12.26 -13.25
N GLU A 38 -7.42 -12.26 -12.00
CA GLU A 38 -8.46 -13.19 -11.54
C GLU A 38 -9.86 -12.58 -11.45
N LEU A 39 -9.97 -11.26 -11.32
CA LEU A 39 -11.27 -10.58 -11.16
C LEU A 39 -11.51 -9.59 -12.30
N LEU A 40 -10.65 -8.59 -12.46
CA LEU A 40 -10.95 -7.45 -13.32
C LEU A 40 -10.94 -7.82 -14.81
N ASN A 41 -10.04 -8.71 -15.23
CA ASN A 41 -9.95 -9.15 -16.62
C ASN A 41 -10.98 -10.24 -16.97
N GLU A 42 -11.44 -10.99 -15.97
CA GLU A 42 -12.35 -12.14 -16.16
C GLU A 42 -13.84 -11.78 -16.01
N THR A 43 -14.15 -10.57 -15.52
CA THR A 43 -15.51 -10.17 -15.17
C THR A 43 -15.99 -8.99 -16.00
N LEU A 44 -17.12 -9.16 -16.71
CA LEU A 44 -17.88 -8.04 -17.25
C LEU A 44 -18.78 -7.44 -16.16
N PHE A 45 -18.57 -6.16 -15.84
CA PHE A 45 -19.36 -5.46 -14.85
C PHE A 45 -20.60 -4.82 -15.49
N PHE A 46 -21.75 -4.94 -14.83
CA PHE A 46 -23.04 -4.44 -15.32
C PHE A 46 -23.48 -3.15 -14.58
N GLY A 47 -22.62 -2.63 -13.72
CA GLY A 47 -22.89 -1.46 -12.89
C GLY A 47 -22.02 -1.45 -11.64
N LEU A 48 -22.08 -0.34 -10.90
CA LEU A 48 -21.30 -0.16 -9.67
C LEU A 48 -21.68 -1.17 -8.59
N ASP A 49 -22.95 -1.51 -8.45
CA ASP A 49 -23.40 -2.47 -7.43
C ASP A 49 -22.85 -3.87 -7.72
N HIS A 50 -22.86 -4.29 -8.99
CA HIS A 50 -22.25 -5.56 -9.39
C HIS A 50 -20.74 -5.56 -9.13
N ALA A 51 -20.04 -4.47 -9.50
CA ALA A 51 -18.60 -4.35 -9.24
C ALA A 51 -18.28 -4.40 -7.74
N ARG A 52 -19.05 -3.72 -6.89
CA ARG A 52 -18.88 -3.75 -5.43
C ARG A 52 -19.05 -5.16 -4.88
N SER A 53 -20.09 -5.88 -5.31
CA SER A 53 -20.32 -7.26 -4.89
C SER A 53 -19.17 -8.17 -5.30
N ALA A 54 -18.79 -8.15 -6.58
CA ALA A 54 -17.74 -9.01 -7.10
C ALA A 54 -16.37 -8.74 -6.44
N ILE A 55 -16.05 -7.48 -6.15
CA ILE A 55 -14.85 -7.12 -5.40
C ILE A 55 -14.92 -7.64 -3.96
N ALA A 56 -16.07 -7.48 -3.28
CA ALA A 56 -16.23 -7.96 -1.90
C ALA A 56 -16.09 -9.48 -1.81
N ASP A 57 -16.70 -10.21 -2.76
CA ASP A 57 -16.63 -11.67 -2.83
C ASP A 57 -15.18 -12.13 -3.08
N TRP A 58 -14.46 -11.49 -4.01
CA TRP A 58 -13.07 -11.80 -4.28
C TRP A 58 -12.16 -11.49 -3.07
N VAL A 59 -12.39 -10.36 -2.37
CA VAL A 59 -11.63 -9.99 -1.16
C VAL A 59 -11.86 -11.01 -0.05
N ALA A 60 -13.10 -11.48 0.14
CA ALA A 60 -13.40 -12.52 1.11
C ALA A 60 -12.64 -13.82 0.78
N ASP A 61 -12.77 -14.29 -0.47
CA ASP A 61 -12.12 -15.52 -0.94
C ASP A 61 -10.58 -15.45 -0.83
N PHE A 62 -9.97 -14.35 -1.27
CA PHE A 62 -8.53 -14.13 -1.18
C PHE A 62 -8.02 -14.18 0.27
N ASN A 63 -8.75 -13.57 1.21
CA ASN A 63 -8.32 -13.43 2.60
C ASN A 63 -8.63 -14.67 3.46
N THR A 64 -9.69 -15.42 3.17
CA THR A 64 -10.18 -16.47 4.08
C THR A 64 -10.17 -17.88 3.52
N ALA A 65 -10.14 -18.05 2.19
CA ALA A 65 -10.24 -19.38 1.58
C ALA A 65 -8.92 -19.83 0.93
N ARG A 66 -8.13 -18.90 0.38
CA ARG A 66 -6.96 -19.26 -0.43
C ARG A 66 -5.67 -19.35 0.40
N PRO A 67 -4.99 -20.52 0.41
CA PRO A 67 -3.67 -20.63 1.02
C PRO A 67 -2.58 -20.00 0.12
N HIS A 68 -1.67 -19.24 0.72
CA HIS A 68 -0.56 -18.61 -0.01
C HIS A 68 0.77 -19.23 0.40
N SER A 69 1.56 -19.67 -0.58
CA SER A 69 2.86 -20.32 -0.32
C SER A 69 3.84 -19.43 0.43
N SER A 70 3.81 -18.10 0.20
CA SER A 70 4.61 -17.12 0.94
C SER A 70 4.21 -16.99 2.42
N LEU A 71 3.02 -17.49 2.79
CA LEU A 71 2.51 -17.52 4.16
C LEU A 71 2.54 -18.95 4.74
N GLY A 72 3.40 -19.83 4.21
CA GLY A 72 3.47 -21.22 4.66
C GLY A 72 2.18 -22.00 4.36
N TYR A 73 1.51 -21.69 3.26
CA TYR A 73 0.20 -22.25 2.87
C TYR A 73 -0.94 -21.93 3.85
N GLN A 74 -0.81 -20.85 4.62
CA GLN A 74 -1.93 -20.28 5.38
C GLN A 74 -2.70 -19.26 4.54
N THR A 75 -3.95 -19.01 4.93
CA THR A 75 -4.72 -17.88 4.41
C THR A 75 -4.22 -16.57 5.05
N PRO A 76 -4.40 -15.41 4.40
CA PRO A 76 -3.97 -14.14 4.98
C PRO A 76 -4.64 -13.87 6.34
N ALA A 77 -5.91 -14.23 6.51
CA ALA A 77 -6.61 -14.09 7.79
C ALA A 77 -5.98 -14.96 8.89
N ALA A 78 -5.71 -16.24 8.61
CA ALA A 78 -5.08 -17.13 9.58
C ALA A 78 -3.67 -16.66 9.97
N TYR A 79 -2.89 -16.19 8.99
CA TYR A 79 -1.56 -15.63 9.25
C TYR A 79 -1.63 -14.36 10.11
N ALA A 80 -2.63 -13.49 9.88
CA ALA A 80 -2.84 -12.28 10.66
C ALA A 80 -3.20 -12.57 12.13
N GLU A 81 -3.95 -13.64 12.41
CA GLU A 81 -4.26 -14.08 13.78
C GLU A 81 -2.99 -14.47 14.57
N VAL A 82 -2.01 -15.09 13.91
CA VAL A 82 -0.72 -15.42 14.52
C VAL A 82 0.09 -14.15 14.83
N LEU A 83 0.08 -13.18 13.92
CA LEU A 83 0.73 -11.88 14.08
C LEU A 83 0.17 -11.08 15.26
N THR A 84 -1.15 -11.05 15.42
CA THR A 84 -1.79 -10.33 16.54
C THR A 84 -1.54 -11.03 17.88
N ALA A 85 -1.50 -12.37 17.89
CA ALA A 85 -1.22 -13.15 19.10
C ALA A 85 0.25 -13.05 19.57
N THR A 86 1.20 -12.88 18.65
CA THR A 86 2.64 -12.82 18.97
C THR A 86 3.09 -11.42 19.45
N GLY A 87 2.17 -10.43 19.42
CA GLY A 87 2.51 -9.02 19.61
C GLY A 87 3.22 -8.45 18.39
N SER A 88 3.19 -7.12 18.23
CA SER A 88 3.72 -6.37 17.07
C SER A 88 5.21 -6.57 16.75
N SER A 89 5.91 -7.48 17.42
CA SER A 89 7.33 -7.82 17.24
C SER A 89 7.63 -8.62 15.96
N ALA A 90 6.64 -9.01 15.16
CA ALA A 90 6.87 -9.64 13.86
C ALA A 90 7.19 -8.63 12.75
N ALA A 91 7.05 -7.33 13.00
CA ALA A 91 7.79 -6.30 12.28
C ALA A 91 9.23 -6.29 12.81
N GLN A 92 10.01 -7.33 12.52
CA GLN A 92 11.46 -7.20 12.67
C GLN A 92 11.95 -6.25 11.57
N ASP A 93 12.10 -5.00 12.01
CA ASP A 93 12.80 -3.91 11.36
C ASP A 93 14.29 -4.24 11.24
N ASP A 94 14.65 -5.15 10.35
CA ASP A 94 16.03 -5.32 9.91
C ASP A 94 16.12 -4.97 8.42
N GLY A 95 15.60 -3.79 8.06
CA GLY A 95 15.91 -3.19 6.77
C GLY A 95 17.41 -3.00 6.66
N SER A 96 18.09 -3.68 5.73
CA SER A 96 19.53 -3.48 5.45
C SER A 96 19.87 -2.10 4.86
N ALA A 97 18.92 -1.16 4.87
CA ALA A 97 19.11 0.18 4.38
C ALA A 97 19.65 1.06 5.52
N PRO A 98 20.80 1.74 5.33
CA PRO A 98 21.22 2.77 6.26
C PRO A 98 20.11 3.82 6.41
N LEU A 99 19.94 4.36 7.62
CA LEU A 99 19.03 5.48 7.87
C LEU A 99 19.24 6.58 6.82
N PRO A 100 18.16 7.26 6.35
CA PRO A 100 18.30 8.31 5.36
C PRO A 100 19.26 9.38 5.86
N VAL A 101 20.34 9.65 5.11
CA VAL A 101 21.26 10.77 5.35
C VAL A 101 20.59 12.13 5.08
N ALA A 102 19.39 12.12 4.50
CA ALA A 102 18.63 13.34 4.24
C ALA A 102 17.94 13.82 5.52
N TYR A 103 18.29 15.03 5.95
CA TYR A 103 17.58 15.74 7.01
C TYR A 103 16.10 15.93 6.62
N PRO A 104 15.16 15.80 7.58
CA PRO A 104 13.78 16.17 7.32
C PRO A 104 13.70 17.63 6.87
N ALA A 105 12.84 17.90 5.89
CA ALA A 105 12.64 19.25 5.37
C ALA A 105 12.30 20.23 6.50
N PRO A 106 12.92 21.43 6.57
CA PRO A 106 12.59 22.41 7.59
C PRO A 106 11.12 22.82 7.48
N ASN A 107 10.43 22.85 8.61
CA ASN A 107 9.05 23.31 8.68
C ASN A 107 8.95 24.77 8.23
N GLY A 108 8.18 25.00 7.16
CA GLY A 108 7.56 26.28 6.83
C GLY A 108 8.50 27.37 6.30
N VAL A 109 8.56 27.52 4.97
CA VAL A 109 8.74 28.83 4.35
C VAL A 109 7.73 28.95 3.20
N THR A 110 6.72 29.77 3.45
CA THR A 110 5.81 30.29 2.43
C THR A 110 6.58 31.31 1.61
N GLU A 111 6.93 30.99 0.36
CA GLU A 111 7.17 32.02 -0.64
C GLU A 111 6.35 31.74 -1.90
N LYS A 112 5.52 32.73 -2.24
CA LYS A 112 4.77 32.81 -3.48
C LYS A 112 5.77 32.81 -4.64
N ALA A 113 5.74 31.78 -5.48
CA ALA A 113 6.37 31.84 -6.79
C ALA A 113 5.44 32.62 -7.74
N GLU A 114 5.81 33.86 -8.04
CA GLU A 114 5.24 34.62 -9.16
C GLU A 114 5.62 33.95 -10.49
N ALA A 115 4.65 33.82 -11.39
CA ALA A 115 4.82 33.19 -12.69
C ALA A 115 5.61 34.11 -13.64
N LEU A 116 6.75 33.62 -14.15
CA LEU A 116 7.47 34.27 -15.25
C LEU A 116 6.71 34.09 -16.57
N ILE A 117 6.26 35.20 -17.13
CA ILE A 117 5.66 35.31 -18.46
C ILE A 117 6.72 35.03 -19.53
N ALA A 118 6.38 34.14 -20.48
CA ALA A 118 7.16 33.90 -21.68
C ALA A 118 7.09 35.10 -22.65
N ALA A 119 8.25 35.64 -23.03
CA ALA A 119 8.44 36.29 -24.33
C ALA A 119 8.97 35.19 -25.27
N GLY A 120 8.46 34.97 -26.47
CA GLY A 120 8.25 35.95 -27.53
C GLY A 120 9.26 35.61 -28.62
#